data_AF-R9N5S1-F1
#
_entry.id   AF-R9N5S1-F1
#
_cell.length_a   1.000
_cell.length_b   1.000
_cell.length_c   1.000
_cell.angle_alpha   90.00
_cell.angle_beta   90.00
_cell.angle_gamma   90.00
#
_symmetry.space_group_name_H-M   'P 1'
#
loop_
_entity.id
_entity.type
_entity.pdbx_description
1 polymer ?
#
loop_
_entity_poly.entity_id
_entity_poly.type
_entity_poly.pdbx_seq_one_letter_code
_entity_poly.pdbx_strand_id
1 'polypeptide(L)'
;MPESTETNKKQWKLIILLCLLIVLVIVITAIGIAHLSAPKGYTDYTVQKEQYYVEYSEKYDYWDVLTVEYPRLEGISEERESQINQLMYDAAMDRVNYWHLTPSEEVKEFQKEYFSIFASDVNCDVAYHSQYLLSVDYQEYYSAGHPIYMTNGTERALTVNLITGECYYLADIIELNEDFVRLWDQIYSEETGSDYADDETIDYLLDWFLQRDEEINEDYFCTPFFYVTENKEFVIGISLDPKLYEAYTYKPATRSFSTLLTKEELEAFKKQSSFWELLEQSEMAGEVLPCEDKAENIWLGEDAGVWDFEF
;
A
#
# COMPACT_ATOMS: atom_id res chain seq x y z
N MET A 1 61.08 -4.09 45.67
CA MET A 1 60.22 -3.29 44.76
C MET A 1 60.72 -3.56 43.35
N PRO A 2 59.89 -3.97 42.36
CA PRO A 2 58.43 -3.86 42.26
C PRO A 2 57.70 -5.22 42.09
N GLU A 3 56.60 -5.43 42.81
CA GLU A 3 55.68 -6.58 42.66
C GLU A 3 54.23 -6.09 42.34
N SER A 4 54.10 -4.84 41.87
CA SER A 4 52.82 -4.10 41.84
C SER A 4 52.15 -4.00 40.46
N THR A 5 52.70 -4.61 39.41
CA THR A 5 52.21 -4.42 38.03
C THR A 5 51.20 -5.48 37.57
N GLU A 6 51.29 -6.71 38.09
CA GLU A 6 50.46 -7.83 37.64
C GLU A 6 49.08 -7.85 38.32
N THR A 7 49.04 -7.51 39.60
CA THR A 7 47.81 -7.33 40.40
C THR A 7 46.94 -6.20 39.86
N ASN A 8 47.56 -5.11 39.42
CA ASN A 8 46.86 -3.96 38.88
C ASN A 8 46.19 -4.27 37.53
N LYS A 9 46.85 -5.06 36.66
CA LYS A 9 46.26 -5.55 35.39
C LYS A 9 45.06 -6.48 35.61
N LYS A 10 45.13 -7.38 36.61
CA LYS A 10 44.00 -8.26 36.97
C LYS A 10 42.81 -7.47 37.53
N GLN A 11 43.07 -6.47 38.38
CA GLN A 11 42.03 -5.57 38.88
C GLN A 11 41.38 -4.76 37.75
N TRP A 12 42.17 -4.25 36.81
CA TRP A 12 41.65 -3.49 35.67
C TRP A 12 40.77 -4.34 34.73
N LYS A 13 41.19 -5.57 34.45
CA LYS A 13 40.36 -6.53 33.69
C LYS A 13 39.05 -6.85 34.40
N LEU A 14 39.08 -6.98 35.74
CA LEU A 14 37.88 -7.23 36.54
C LEU A 14 36.90 -6.05 36.48
N ILE A 15 37.41 -4.82 36.55
CA ILE A 15 36.62 -3.59 36.45
C ILE A 15 35.97 -3.47 35.07
N ILE A 16 36.72 -3.72 34.00
CA ILE A 16 36.18 -3.69 32.62
C ILE A 16 35.08 -4.74 32.45
N LEU A 17 35.28 -5.95 32.96
CA LEU A 17 34.28 -7.01 32.90
C LEU A 17 33.00 -6.61 33.65
N LEU A 18 33.14 -5.99 34.83
CA LEU A 18 32.02 -5.49 35.62
C LEU A 18 31.27 -4.36 34.91
N CYS A 19 31.98 -3.43 34.28
CA CYS A 19 31.37 -2.36 33.49
C CYS A 19 30.60 -2.92 32.29
N LEU A 20 31.16 -3.90 31.56
CA LEU A 20 30.46 -4.56 30.45
C LEU A 20 29.20 -5.29 30.93
N LEU A 21 29.25 -5.93 32.10
CA LEU A 21 28.10 -6.63 32.68
C LEU A 21 27.00 -5.66 33.12
N ILE A 22 27.37 -4.49 33.67
CA ILE A 22 26.42 -3.43 34.01
C ILE A 22 25.78 -2.85 32.75
N VAL A 23 26.55 -2.59 31.69
CA VAL A 23 26.02 -2.13 30.41
C VAL A 23 25.05 -3.15 29.81
N LEU A 24 25.41 -4.44 29.83
CA LEU A 24 24.54 -5.52 29.36
C LEU A 24 23.23 -5.57 30.15
N VAL A 25 23.29 -5.46 31.49
CA VAL A 25 22.09 -5.43 32.34
C VAL A 25 21.24 -4.21 32.00
N ILE A 26 21.83 -3.02 31.86
CA ILE A 26 21.08 -1.80 31.49
C ILE A 26 20.39 -1.96 30.14
N VAL A 27 21.08 -2.52 29.14
CA VAL A 27 20.52 -2.79 27.80
C VAL A 27 19.37 -3.78 27.89
N ILE A 28 19.54 -4.90 28.59
CA ILE A 28 18.46 -5.90 28.79
C ILE A 28 17.27 -5.28 29.52
N THR A 29 17.51 -4.44 30.53
CA THR A 29 16.44 -3.79 31.30
C THR A 29 15.72 -2.75 30.45
N ALA A 30 16.44 -1.99 29.62
CA ALA A 30 15.86 -1.03 28.69
C ALA A 30 15.02 -1.72 27.61
N ILE A 31 15.52 -2.81 27.03
CA ILE A 31 14.79 -3.66 26.08
C ILE A 31 13.54 -4.25 26.74
N GLY A 32 13.67 -4.76 27.97
CA GLY A 32 12.55 -5.32 28.73
C GLY A 32 11.47 -4.28 29.04
N ILE A 33 11.86 -3.07 29.45
CA ILE A 33 10.92 -1.96 29.71
C ILE A 33 10.27 -1.50 28.41
N ALA A 34 11.00 -1.43 27.30
CA ALA A 34 10.44 -1.10 25.99
C ALA A 34 9.38 -2.14 25.55
N HIS A 35 9.68 -3.44 25.66
CA HIS A 35 8.71 -4.51 25.39
C HIS A 35 7.50 -4.51 26.32
N LEU A 36 7.67 -4.09 27.58
CA LEU A 36 6.56 -3.93 28.54
C LEU A 36 5.74 -2.66 28.34
N SER A 37 6.27 -1.68 27.59
CA SER A 37 5.61 -0.38 27.35
C SER A 37 4.87 -0.32 26.02
N ALA A 38 5.19 -1.23 25.08
CA ALA A 38 4.44 -1.36 23.84
C ALA A 38 2.97 -1.73 24.15
N PRO A 39 1.99 -1.08 23.49
CA PRO A 39 0.60 -1.46 23.66
C PRO A 39 0.44 -2.93 23.26
N LYS A 40 -0.39 -3.68 23.99
CA LYS A 40 -0.57 -5.11 23.71
C LYS A 40 -1.29 -5.26 22.36
N GLY A 41 -0.58 -5.76 21.35
CA GLY A 41 -1.12 -6.00 20.01
C GLY A 41 -2.15 -7.14 19.95
N TYR A 42 -2.82 -7.29 18.81
CA TYR A 42 -3.80 -8.34 18.57
C TYR A 42 -3.13 -9.57 17.97
N THR A 43 -3.22 -10.73 18.62
CA THR A 43 -2.53 -11.94 18.13
C THR A 43 -3.45 -12.98 17.51
N ASP A 44 -4.76 -12.88 17.77
CA ASP A 44 -5.77 -13.87 17.43
C ASP A 44 -6.91 -13.15 16.69
N TYR A 45 -6.67 -12.87 15.42
CA TYR A 45 -7.62 -12.23 14.51
C TYR A 45 -7.58 -12.93 13.16
N THR A 46 -8.65 -12.76 12.38
CA THR A 46 -8.77 -13.33 11.04
C THR A 46 -9.05 -12.21 10.05
N VAL A 47 -8.41 -12.28 8.89
CA VAL A 47 -8.70 -11.42 7.74
C VAL A 47 -9.29 -12.32 6.65
N GLN A 48 -10.61 -12.30 6.52
CA GLN A 48 -11.33 -13.03 5.49
C GLN A 48 -11.40 -12.18 4.22
N LYS A 49 -10.84 -12.66 3.10
CA LYS A 49 -11.11 -12.02 1.81
C LYS A 49 -12.55 -12.32 1.38
N GLU A 50 -13.32 -11.29 1.09
CA GLU A 50 -14.68 -11.34 0.56
C GLU A 50 -14.69 -10.71 -0.85
N GLN A 51 -15.76 -10.91 -1.62
CA GLN A 51 -15.91 -10.29 -2.94
C GLN A 51 -17.28 -9.63 -3.09
N TYR A 52 -17.27 -8.38 -3.56
CA TYR A 52 -18.47 -7.72 -4.06
C TYR A 52 -18.61 -8.07 -5.53
N TYR A 53 -19.67 -8.82 -5.86
CA TYR A 53 -19.90 -9.37 -7.19
C TYR A 53 -21.19 -8.87 -7.81
N VAL A 54 -21.11 -8.40 -9.05
CA VAL A 54 -22.24 -8.02 -9.91
C VAL A 54 -21.98 -8.52 -11.31
N GLU A 55 -22.98 -9.14 -11.93
CA GLU A 55 -22.96 -9.49 -13.35
C GLU A 55 -24.29 -9.09 -13.98
N TYR A 56 -24.25 -8.08 -14.85
CA TYR A 56 -25.36 -7.56 -15.64
C TYR A 56 -26.60 -7.19 -14.82
N SER A 57 -26.46 -6.21 -13.92
CA SER A 57 -27.59 -5.68 -13.18
C SER A 57 -28.58 -4.93 -14.09
N GLU A 58 -29.86 -4.92 -13.71
CA GLU A 58 -30.92 -4.17 -14.41
C GLU A 58 -31.03 -2.71 -13.91
N LYS A 59 -30.06 -2.21 -13.13
CA LYS A 59 -30.14 -0.93 -12.44
C LYS A 59 -29.76 0.26 -13.32
N TYR A 60 -28.99 0.03 -14.38
CA TYR A 60 -28.41 1.06 -15.24
C TYR A 60 -28.80 0.84 -16.70
N ASP A 61 -28.73 1.90 -17.51
CA ASP A 61 -28.98 1.84 -18.95
C ASP A 61 -27.78 1.26 -19.75
N TYR A 62 -26.72 0.86 -19.03
CA TYR A 62 -25.53 0.16 -19.52
C TYR A 62 -25.29 -1.10 -18.67
N TRP A 63 -24.43 -2.01 -19.12
CA TRP A 63 -24.10 -3.23 -18.37
C TRP A 63 -23.02 -2.98 -17.31
N ASP A 64 -23.12 -3.65 -16.17
CA ASP A 64 -22.09 -3.63 -15.11
C ASP A 64 -21.58 -5.05 -14.81
N VAL A 65 -20.26 -5.18 -14.69
CA VAL A 65 -19.60 -6.44 -14.29
C VAL A 65 -18.49 -6.13 -13.28
N LEU A 66 -18.73 -6.47 -12.02
CA LEU A 66 -17.89 -6.09 -10.88
C LEU A 66 -17.45 -7.35 -10.14
N THR A 67 -16.14 -7.46 -9.88
CA THR A 67 -15.50 -8.50 -9.07
C THR A 67 -14.51 -7.83 -8.15
N VAL A 68 -15.01 -7.19 -7.09
CA VAL A 68 -14.16 -6.41 -6.18
C VAL A 68 -13.82 -7.25 -4.97
N GLU A 69 -12.60 -7.79 -4.92
CA GLU A 69 -12.10 -8.49 -3.73
C GLU A 69 -11.66 -7.48 -2.65
N TYR A 70 -12.02 -7.74 -1.40
CA TYR A 70 -11.63 -6.90 -0.27
C TYR A 70 -11.48 -7.73 1.01
N PRO A 71 -10.62 -7.32 1.95
CA PRO A 71 -10.46 -8.01 3.22
C PRO A 71 -11.50 -7.54 4.24
N ARG A 72 -11.88 -8.45 5.14
CA ARG A 72 -12.68 -8.19 6.33
C ARG A 72 -11.99 -8.77 7.55
N LEU A 73 -11.69 -7.90 8.51
CA LEU A 73 -11.07 -8.18 9.78
C LEU A 73 -12.11 -8.58 10.84
N GLU A 74 -11.82 -9.65 11.56
CA GLU A 74 -12.57 -10.15 12.72
C GLU A 74 -11.60 -10.61 13.82
N GLY A 75 -12.05 -10.64 15.08
CA GLY A 75 -11.25 -11.08 16.22
C GLY A 75 -10.55 -9.95 16.98
N ILE A 76 -10.91 -8.69 16.71
CA ILE A 76 -10.46 -7.54 17.51
C ILE A 76 -11.66 -6.82 18.14
N SER A 77 -11.50 -5.62 18.70
CA SER A 77 -12.65 -4.89 19.25
C SER A 77 -13.62 -4.43 18.15
N GLU A 78 -14.92 -4.60 18.34
CA GLU A 78 -15.99 -4.25 17.37
C GLU A 78 -15.87 -2.83 16.79
N GLU A 79 -15.51 -1.83 17.62
CA GLU A 79 -15.26 -0.46 17.15
C GLU A 79 -14.12 -0.40 16.12
N ARG A 80 -13.01 -1.10 16.39
CA ARG A 80 -11.84 -1.14 15.50
C ARG A 80 -12.10 -1.98 14.27
N GLU A 81 -12.81 -3.11 14.39
CA GLU A 81 -13.23 -3.92 13.25
C GLU A 81 -14.06 -3.07 12.30
N SER A 82 -15.13 -2.41 12.78
CA SER A 82 -15.99 -1.60 11.94
C SER A 82 -15.22 -0.47 11.24
N GLN A 83 -14.32 0.21 11.96
CA GLN A 83 -13.52 1.29 11.37
C GLN A 83 -12.56 0.77 10.29
N ILE A 84 -11.78 -0.27 10.60
CA ILE A 84 -10.75 -0.80 9.69
C ILE A 84 -11.40 -1.49 8.49
N ASN A 85 -12.50 -2.22 8.70
CA ASN A 85 -13.26 -2.84 7.60
C ASN A 85 -13.84 -1.79 6.65
N GLN A 86 -14.32 -0.66 7.18
CA GLN A 86 -14.78 0.43 6.33
C GLN A 86 -13.63 1.01 5.50
N LEU A 87 -12.45 1.23 6.10
CA LEU A 87 -11.27 1.72 5.38
C LEU A 87 -10.81 0.77 4.27
N MET A 88 -10.78 -0.54 4.56
CA MET A 88 -10.42 -1.57 3.57
C MET A 88 -11.45 -1.68 2.45
N TYR A 89 -12.74 -1.66 2.78
CA TYR A 89 -13.81 -1.67 1.80
C TYR A 89 -13.82 -0.41 0.91
N ASP A 90 -13.68 0.77 1.51
CA ASP A 90 -13.64 2.03 0.77
C ASP A 90 -12.43 2.10 -0.15
N ALA A 91 -11.26 1.62 0.31
CA ALA A 91 -10.08 1.48 -0.54
C ALA A 91 -10.39 0.54 -1.71
N ALA A 92 -10.90 -0.67 -1.47
CA ALA A 92 -11.23 -1.61 -2.54
C ALA A 92 -12.26 -1.06 -3.55
N MET A 93 -13.24 -0.27 -3.09
CA MET A 93 -14.32 0.25 -3.92
C MET A 93 -14.02 1.59 -4.61
N ASP A 94 -12.84 2.16 -4.42
CA ASP A 94 -12.52 3.54 -4.79
C ASP A 94 -12.88 3.92 -6.25
N ARG A 95 -12.37 3.22 -7.26
CA ARG A 95 -12.69 3.51 -8.68
C ARG A 95 -14.13 3.15 -9.04
N VAL A 96 -14.68 2.08 -8.46
CA VAL A 96 -16.09 1.70 -8.63
C VAL A 96 -17.03 2.78 -8.09
N ASN A 97 -16.69 3.39 -6.95
CA ASN A 97 -17.44 4.48 -6.36
C ASN A 97 -17.35 5.74 -7.23
N TYR A 98 -16.15 6.09 -7.69
CA TYR A 98 -15.95 7.25 -8.56
C TYR A 98 -16.72 7.13 -9.88
N TRP A 99 -16.61 5.98 -10.55
CA TRP A 99 -17.15 5.79 -11.90
C TRP A 99 -18.57 5.26 -11.96
N HIS A 100 -19.13 4.64 -10.90
CA HIS A 100 -20.35 3.84 -11.07
C HIS A 100 -21.36 3.92 -9.91
N LEU A 101 -20.95 3.66 -8.66
CA LEU A 101 -21.90 3.61 -7.53
C LEU A 101 -22.26 4.99 -6.99
N THR A 102 -21.29 5.89 -6.90
CA THR A 102 -21.47 7.25 -6.37
C THR A 102 -20.87 8.33 -7.30
N PRO A 103 -21.17 8.33 -8.61
CA PRO A 103 -20.55 9.26 -9.55
C PRO A 103 -20.99 10.71 -9.29
N SER A 104 -20.09 11.65 -9.54
CA SER A 104 -20.40 13.07 -9.61
C SER A 104 -21.34 13.38 -10.79
N GLU A 105 -21.94 14.58 -10.84
CA GLU A 105 -22.79 14.95 -11.99
C GLU A 105 -22.02 15.01 -13.32
N GLU A 106 -20.74 15.37 -13.29
CA GLU A 106 -19.87 15.36 -14.47
C GLU A 106 -19.62 13.94 -14.95
N VAL A 107 -19.32 13.01 -14.04
CA VAL A 107 -19.16 11.60 -14.36
C VAL A 107 -20.48 11.01 -14.88
N LYS A 108 -21.63 11.40 -14.32
CA LYS A 108 -22.94 10.95 -14.84
C LYS A 108 -23.23 11.42 -16.26
N GLU A 109 -22.79 12.62 -16.63
CA GLU A 109 -22.93 13.09 -18.01
C GLU A 109 -22.02 12.30 -18.95
N PHE A 110 -20.77 12.09 -18.54
CA PHE A 110 -19.82 11.24 -19.26
C PHE A 110 -20.35 9.81 -19.47
N GLN A 111 -20.93 9.21 -18.43
CA GLN A 111 -21.55 7.88 -18.49
C GLN A 111 -22.61 7.79 -19.60
N LYS A 112 -23.49 8.79 -19.73
CA LYS A 112 -24.57 8.76 -20.74
C LYS A 112 -24.03 8.72 -22.17
N GLU A 113 -22.89 9.33 -22.41
CA GLU A 113 -22.29 9.39 -23.74
C GLU A 113 -21.46 8.14 -24.06
N TYR A 114 -20.75 7.59 -23.06
CA TYR A 114 -19.66 6.64 -23.32
C TYR A 114 -19.81 5.27 -22.70
N PHE A 115 -20.69 5.07 -21.71
CA PHE A 115 -20.82 3.78 -21.06
C PHE A 115 -21.69 2.84 -21.90
N SER A 116 -21.08 1.77 -22.39
CA SER A 116 -21.78 0.56 -22.83
C SER A 116 -21.67 -0.54 -21.78
N ILE A 117 -20.50 -0.68 -21.15
CA ILE A 117 -20.21 -1.64 -20.10
C ILE A 117 -19.24 -1.04 -19.08
N PHE A 118 -19.67 -0.84 -17.85
CA PHE A 118 -18.74 -0.59 -16.75
C PHE A 118 -18.25 -1.93 -16.20
N ALA A 119 -16.94 -2.16 -16.24
CA ALA A 119 -16.35 -3.36 -15.66
C ALA A 119 -15.26 -2.98 -14.67
N SER A 120 -15.12 -3.71 -13.56
CA SER A 120 -14.03 -3.53 -12.60
C SER A 120 -13.69 -4.88 -11.98
N ASP A 121 -12.41 -5.22 -12.02
CA ASP A 121 -11.83 -6.42 -11.44
C ASP A 121 -10.73 -6.01 -10.46
N VAL A 122 -10.99 -6.17 -9.16
CA VAL A 122 -10.05 -5.82 -8.10
C VAL A 122 -9.55 -7.09 -7.45
N ASN A 123 -8.24 -7.28 -7.50
CA ASN A 123 -7.54 -8.32 -6.74
C ASN A 123 -6.99 -7.70 -5.46
N CYS A 124 -7.25 -8.34 -4.33
CA CYS A 124 -6.75 -7.90 -3.03
C CYS A 124 -5.67 -8.86 -2.54
N ASP A 125 -4.53 -8.32 -2.15
CA ASP A 125 -3.51 -9.04 -1.38
C ASP A 125 -3.28 -8.44 0.00
N VAL A 126 -3.20 -9.30 1.02
CA VAL A 126 -2.86 -8.87 2.38
C VAL A 126 -1.36 -9.09 2.54
N ALA A 127 -0.59 -8.15 1.99
CA ALA A 127 0.87 -8.26 1.82
C ALA A 127 1.66 -8.31 3.14
N TYR A 128 1.09 -7.79 4.24
CA TYR A 128 1.69 -7.87 5.56
C TYR A 128 0.64 -7.87 6.67
N HIS A 129 0.80 -8.73 7.67
CA HIS A 129 -0.08 -8.77 8.82
C HIS A 129 0.69 -9.14 10.09
N SER A 130 0.52 -8.33 11.13
CA SER A 130 1.22 -8.48 12.41
C SER A 130 0.32 -8.14 13.57
N GLN A 131 0.84 -8.29 14.78
CA GLN A 131 0.13 -7.88 15.98
C GLN A 131 -0.24 -6.38 16.06
N TYR A 132 0.34 -5.54 15.19
CA TYR A 132 0.15 -4.09 15.19
C TYR A 132 -0.31 -3.52 13.86
N LEU A 133 0.12 -4.11 12.75
CA LEU A 133 -0.03 -3.53 11.41
C LEU A 133 -0.69 -4.54 10.48
N LEU A 134 -1.54 -4.02 9.60
CA LEU A 134 -2.10 -4.75 8.48
C LEU A 134 -1.88 -3.90 7.22
N SER A 135 -1.24 -4.47 6.22
CA SER A 135 -0.94 -3.83 4.94
C SER A 135 -1.60 -4.61 3.83
N VAL A 136 -2.36 -3.90 2.99
CA VAL A 136 -3.19 -4.47 1.93
C VAL A 136 -2.83 -3.77 0.62
N ASP A 137 -2.62 -4.56 -0.42
CA ASP A 137 -2.47 -4.14 -1.81
C ASP A 137 -3.77 -4.45 -2.58
N TYR A 138 -4.15 -3.54 -3.47
CA TYR A 138 -5.27 -3.69 -4.39
C TYR A 138 -4.80 -3.36 -5.80
N GLN A 139 -4.84 -4.36 -6.66
CA GLN A 139 -4.59 -4.21 -8.08
C GLN A 139 -5.94 -4.25 -8.79
N GLU A 140 -6.22 -3.24 -9.62
CA GLU A 140 -7.50 -3.13 -10.32
C GLU A 140 -7.28 -2.90 -11.81
N TYR A 141 -7.99 -3.66 -12.63
CA TYR A 141 -8.35 -3.20 -13.96
C TYR A 141 -9.82 -2.79 -13.97
N TYR A 142 -10.10 -1.66 -14.60
CA TYR A 142 -11.47 -1.19 -14.79
C TYR A 142 -11.67 -0.61 -16.19
N SER A 143 -12.87 -0.79 -16.73
CA SER A 143 -13.33 -0.10 -17.92
C SER A 143 -14.32 0.99 -17.55
N ALA A 144 -13.92 2.24 -17.72
CA ALA A 144 -14.79 3.41 -17.54
C ALA A 144 -15.64 3.69 -18.78
N GLY A 145 -16.24 2.64 -19.38
CA GLY A 145 -17.24 2.79 -20.44
C GLY A 145 -17.21 1.72 -21.51
N HIS A 146 -16.31 1.81 -22.49
CA HIS A 146 -16.17 0.77 -23.53
C HIS A 146 -14.94 -0.11 -23.22
N PRO A 147 -15.07 -1.42 -22.93
CA PRO A 147 -13.95 -2.29 -22.52
C PRO A 147 -12.73 -2.32 -23.45
N ILE A 148 -12.93 -2.09 -24.75
CA ILE A 148 -11.82 -2.02 -25.71
C ILE A 148 -11.06 -0.68 -25.63
N TYR A 149 -11.74 0.42 -25.32
CA TYR A 149 -11.18 1.77 -25.50
C TYR A 149 -11.06 2.58 -24.21
N MET A 150 -11.37 2.00 -23.06
CA MET A 150 -11.44 2.75 -21.80
C MET A 150 -10.98 1.90 -20.61
N THR A 151 -10.12 0.91 -20.88
CA THR A 151 -9.60 0.00 -19.86
C THR A 151 -8.29 0.53 -19.29
N ASN A 152 -8.29 0.74 -17.98
CA ASN A 152 -7.21 1.31 -17.22
C ASN A 152 -6.85 0.37 -16.05
N GLY A 153 -5.56 0.21 -15.82
CA GLY A 153 -5.00 -0.49 -14.65
C GLY A 153 -4.54 0.52 -13.61
N THR A 154 -4.84 0.25 -12.35
CA THR A 154 -4.41 1.05 -11.21
C THR A 154 -4.06 0.16 -10.02
N GLU A 155 -3.34 0.74 -9.06
CA GLU A 155 -2.86 0.08 -7.87
C GLU A 155 -3.11 1.03 -6.69
N ARG A 156 -3.44 0.49 -5.54
CA ARG A 156 -3.59 1.29 -4.33
C ARG A 156 -3.33 0.40 -3.14
N ALA A 157 -2.84 1.00 -2.08
CA ALA A 157 -2.51 0.28 -0.88
C ALA A 157 -3.04 0.96 0.36
N LEU A 158 -3.25 0.15 1.39
CA LEU A 158 -3.72 0.59 2.70
C LEU A 158 -2.86 -0.07 3.77
N THR A 159 -2.17 0.74 4.59
CA THR A 159 -1.46 0.23 5.78
C THR A 159 -2.11 0.81 7.03
N VAL A 160 -2.69 -0.05 7.86
CA VAL A 160 -3.44 0.36 9.06
C VAL A 160 -2.76 -0.09 10.34
N ASN A 161 -2.93 0.72 11.38
CA ASN A 161 -2.61 0.38 12.75
C ASN A 161 -3.82 -0.31 13.40
N LEU A 162 -3.67 -1.59 13.78
CA LEU A 162 -4.75 -2.39 14.38
C LEU A 162 -5.19 -1.86 15.76
N ILE A 163 -4.30 -1.17 16.48
CA ILE A 163 -4.59 -0.64 17.82
C ILE A 163 -5.40 0.65 17.73
N THR A 164 -5.01 1.58 16.85
CA THR A 164 -5.66 2.90 16.72
C THR A 164 -6.78 2.90 15.68
N GLY A 165 -6.75 1.98 14.72
CA GLY A 165 -7.64 1.98 13.55
C GLY A 165 -7.29 3.03 12.49
N GLU A 166 -6.16 3.72 12.63
CA GLU A 166 -5.72 4.77 11.71
C GLU A 166 -4.85 4.20 10.57
N CYS A 167 -4.92 4.85 9.41
CA CYS A 167 -4.03 4.58 8.28
C CYS A 167 -2.71 5.34 8.43
N TYR A 168 -1.63 4.74 7.93
CA TYR A 168 -0.41 5.45 7.59
C TYR A 168 -0.41 5.75 6.10
N TYR A 169 -0.16 7.00 5.74
CA TYR A 169 0.14 7.41 4.36
C TYR A 169 1.64 7.51 4.15
N LEU A 170 2.09 7.44 2.89
CA LEU A 170 3.52 7.48 2.56
C LEU A 170 4.21 8.73 3.16
N ALA A 171 3.56 9.89 3.06
CA ALA A 171 4.05 11.15 3.59
C ALA A 171 4.12 11.21 5.14
N ASP A 172 3.46 10.28 5.85
CA ASP A 172 3.55 10.18 7.31
C ASP A 172 4.84 9.49 7.74
N ILE A 173 5.38 8.61 6.90
CA ILE A 173 6.49 7.72 7.25
C ILE A 173 7.81 8.08 6.56
N ILE A 174 7.73 8.70 5.37
CA ILE A 174 8.87 9.07 4.53
C ILE A 174 8.85 10.57 4.21
N GLU A 175 10.02 11.19 4.24
CA GLU A 175 10.26 12.55 3.77
C GLU A 175 10.37 12.53 2.24
N LEU A 176 9.31 12.97 1.58
CA LEU A 176 9.22 13.05 0.12
C LEU A 176 9.95 14.31 -0.37
N ASN A 177 11.19 14.13 -0.79
CA ASN A 177 12.05 15.16 -1.37
C ASN A 177 12.71 14.67 -2.67
N GLU A 178 13.44 15.55 -3.35
CA GLU A 178 14.11 15.24 -4.62
C GLU A 178 15.06 14.02 -4.50
N ASP A 179 15.84 13.94 -3.42
CA ASP A 179 16.76 12.82 -3.18
C ASP A 179 16.03 11.48 -3.04
N PHE A 180 14.85 11.47 -2.42
CA PHE A 180 13.99 10.28 -2.35
C PHE A 180 13.51 9.87 -3.73
N VAL A 181 13.01 10.81 -4.54
CA VAL A 181 12.48 10.52 -5.87
C VAL A 181 13.58 10.03 -6.80
N ARG A 182 14.80 10.56 -6.70
CA ARG A 182 15.97 10.06 -7.44
C ARG A 182 16.34 8.64 -7.07
N LEU A 183 16.30 8.29 -5.77
CA LEU A 183 16.50 6.91 -5.34
C LEU A 183 15.41 5.99 -5.89
N TRP A 184 14.15 6.41 -5.78
CA TRP A 184 13.00 5.65 -6.28
C TRP A 184 13.10 5.42 -7.80
N ASP A 185 13.39 6.46 -8.59
CA ASP A 185 13.58 6.36 -10.05
C ASP A 185 14.76 5.46 -10.41
N GLN A 186 15.85 5.54 -9.64
CA GLN A 186 17.02 4.71 -9.88
C GLN A 186 16.65 3.22 -9.78
N ILE A 187 15.99 2.82 -8.69
CA ILE A 187 15.60 1.43 -8.46
C ILE A 187 14.56 1.00 -9.52
N TYR A 188 13.52 1.81 -9.74
CA TYR A 188 12.50 1.54 -10.75
C TYR A 188 13.08 1.36 -12.15
N SER A 189 14.03 2.21 -12.55
CA SER A 189 14.68 2.14 -13.86
C SER A 189 15.59 0.91 -13.99
N GLU A 190 16.31 0.53 -12.93
CA GLU A 190 17.10 -0.69 -12.90
C GLU A 190 16.23 -1.95 -13.01
N GLU A 191 15.07 -1.98 -12.34
CA GLU A 191 14.12 -3.10 -12.37
C GLU A 191 13.43 -3.27 -13.72
N THR A 192 12.99 -2.16 -14.32
CA THR A 192 12.23 -2.17 -15.59
C THR A 192 13.11 -2.11 -16.83
N GLY A 193 14.40 -1.77 -16.67
CA GLY A 193 15.33 -1.54 -17.77
C GLY A 193 15.06 -0.25 -18.55
N SER A 194 14.39 0.74 -17.93
CA SER A 194 14.20 2.07 -18.51
C SER A 194 15.43 2.97 -18.33
N ASP A 195 15.45 4.08 -19.06
CA ASP A 195 16.42 5.13 -18.83
C ASP A 195 16.08 5.89 -17.54
N TYR A 196 17.10 6.30 -16.79
CA TYR A 196 16.93 7.18 -15.63
C TYR A 196 16.27 8.50 -16.01
N ALA A 197 15.41 9.00 -15.14
CA ALA A 197 14.78 10.31 -15.27
C ALA A 197 15.82 11.44 -15.33
N ASP A 198 15.56 12.44 -16.17
CA ASP A 198 16.28 13.70 -16.13
C ASP A 198 15.74 14.62 -15.01
N ASP A 199 16.42 15.75 -14.77
CA ASP A 199 16.06 16.65 -13.67
C ASP A 199 14.62 17.19 -13.80
N GLU A 200 14.14 17.43 -15.02
CA GLU A 200 12.77 17.88 -15.26
C GLU A 200 11.75 16.80 -14.91
N THR A 201 12.02 15.55 -15.29
CA THR A 201 11.16 14.40 -14.96
C THR A 201 11.14 14.13 -13.45
N ILE A 202 12.27 14.30 -12.76
CA ILE A 202 12.33 14.19 -11.30
C ILE A 202 11.46 15.25 -10.62
N ASP A 203 11.46 16.49 -11.10
CA ASP A 203 10.61 17.56 -10.58
C ASP A 203 9.12 17.19 -10.74
N TYR A 204 8.69 16.69 -11.90
CA TYR A 204 7.32 16.23 -12.11
C TYR A 204 6.95 15.07 -11.18
N LEU A 205 7.80 14.04 -11.07
CA LEU A 205 7.56 12.90 -10.19
C LEU A 205 7.43 13.35 -8.72
N LEU A 206 8.28 14.28 -8.27
CA LEU A 206 8.19 14.84 -6.92
C LEU A 206 6.85 15.57 -6.71
N ASP A 207 6.42 16.38 -7.67
CA ASP A 207 5.13 17.06 -7.58
C ASP A 207 3.96 16.08 -7.62
N TRP A 208 4.06 14.94 -8.30
CA TRP A 208 3.05 13.90 -8.27
C TRP A 208 3.01 13.20 -6.91
N PHE A 209 4.16 12.79 -6.36
CA PHE A 209 4.25 12.20 -5.01
C PHE A 209 3.72 13.15 -3.92
N LEU A 210 3.91 14.46 -4.11
CA LEU A 210 3.42 15.49 -3.19
C LEU A 210 1.99 15.97 -3.52
N GLN A 211 1.42 15.51 -4.63
CA GLN A 211 0.11 15.91 -5.15
C GLN A 211 -0.01 17.42 -5.39
N ARG A 212 1.06 18.04 -5.91
CA ARG A 212 1.19 19.50 -6.12
C ARG A 212 1.13 19.93 -7.59
N ASP A 213 1.18 18.98 -8.52
CA ASP A 213 1.07 19.27 -9.94
C ASP A 213 -0.37 19.67 -10.28
N GLU A 214 -0.67 20.98 -10.27
CA GLU A 214 -2.03 21.48 -10.52
C GLU A 214 -2.51 21.12 -11.93
N GLU A 215 -1.62 21.10 -12.93
CA GLU A 215 -1.97 20.80 -14.33
C GLU A 215 -2.35 19.33 -14.48
N ILE A 216 -1.50 18.40 -14.04
CA ILE A 216 -1.83 16.97 -14.07
C ILE A 216 -3.05 16.66 -13.20
N ASN A 217 -3.22 17.36 -12.07
CA ASN A 217 -4.38 17.18 -11.21
C ASN A 217 -5.70 17.69 -11.83
N GLU A 218 -5.72 18.43 -12.95
CA GLU A 218 -6.97 18.68 -13.68
C GLU A 218 -7.51 17.40 -14.33
N ASP A 219 -6.59 16.54 -14.76
CA ASP A 219 -6.81 15.42 -15.67
C ASP A 219 -6.70 14.05 -14.98
N TYR A 220 -5.92 13.97 -13.90
CA TYR A 220 -5.62 12.74 -13.17
C TYR A 220 -5.77 12.94 -11.66
N PHE A 221 -5.98 11.85 -10.93
CA PHE A 221 -5.71 11.80 -9.50
C PHE A 221 -4.32 11.19 -9.30
N CYS A 222 -3.37 12.00 -8.86
CA CYS A 222 -2.05 11.55 -8.44
C CYS A 222 -2.13 10.96 -7.02
N THR A 223 -2.05 9.64 -6.89
CA THR A 223 -2.20 8.96 -5.61
C THR A 223 -0.93 8.21 -5.24
N PRO A 224 -0.07 8.75 -4.37
CA PRO A 224 1.04 8.00 -3.82
C PRO A 224 0.54 6.92 -2.87
N PHE A 225 1.12 5.73 -2.95
CA PHE A 225 0.76 4.61 -2.10
C PHE A 225 2.01 3.88 -1.60
N PHE A 226 1.82 3.09 -0.55
CA PHE A 226 2.80 2.10 -0.15
C PHE A 226 2.13 0.94 0.57
N TYR A 227 2.74 -0.24 0.45
CA TYR A 227 2.49 -1.36 1.35
C TYR A 227 3.79 -1.99 1.83
N VAL A 228 3.67 -2.74 2.91
CA VAL A 228 4.75 -3.51 3.49
C VAL A 228 4.61 -4.95 3.02
N THR A 229 5.71 -5.60 2.69
CA THR A 229 5.75 -7.04 2.36
C THR A 229 6.00 -7.89 3.61
N GLU A 230 5.78 -9.20 3.54
CA GLU A 230 6.14 -10.14 4.62
C GLU A 230 7.60 -10.01 5.09
N ASN A 231 8.51 -9.62 4.18
CA ASN A 231 9.93 -9.41 4.47
C ASN A 231 10.23 -8.05 5.14
N LYS A 232 9.21 -7.24 5.43
CA LYS A 232 9.32 -5.86 5.92
C LYS A 232 10.04 -4.93 4.94
N GLU A 233 9.92 -5.21 3.65
CA GLU A 233 10.30 -4.33 2.55
C GLU A 233 9.09 -3.49 2.13
N PHE A 234 9.31 -2.47 1.33
CA PHE A 234 8.32 -1.45 1.00
C PHE A 234 8.10 -1.41 -0.50
N VAL A 235 6.90 -1.73 -0.94
CA VAL A 235 6.50 -1.34 -2.29
C VAL A 235 5.96 0.08 -2.19
N ILE A 236 6.62 1.01 -2.87
CA ILE A 236 6.23 2.41 -2.92
C ILE A 236 5.98 2.79 -4.36
N GLY A 237 4.85 3.45 -4.59
CA GLY A 237 4.47 3.84 -5.93
C GLY A 237 3.55 5.05 -5.98
N ILE A 238 3.18 5.38 -7.21
CA ILE A 238 2.20 6.40 -7.53
C ILE A 238 1.29 5.92 -8.66
N SER A 239 0.00 6.16 -8.48
CA SER A 239 -1.03 5.92 -9.49
C SER A 239 -1.56 7.22 -10.05
N LEU A 240 -1.74 7.26 -11.37
CA LEU A 240 -2.32 8.36 -12.12
C LEU A 240 -3.70 7.93 -12.63
N ASP A 241 -4.72 8.04 -11.77
CA ASP A 241 -6.06 7.62 -12.17
C ASP A 241 -6.74 8.68 -13.04
N PRO A 242 -7.15 8.36 -14.28
CA PRO A 242 -7.73 9.32 -15.18
C PRO A 242 -9.09 9.85 -14.72
N LYS A 243 -9.35 11.11 -15.06
CA LYS A 243 -10.65 11.76 -14.94
C LYS A 243 -11.30 11.86 -16.32
N LEU A 244 -12.59 11.54 -16.37
CA LEU A 244 -13.43 11.74 -17.55
C LEU A 244 -12.74 11.25 -18.84
N TYR A 245 -12.43 12.17 -19.76
CA TYR A 245 -11.89 11.90 -21.08
C TYR A 245 -10.49 11.28 -21.07
N GLU A 246 -9.72 11.46 -20.00
CA GLU A 246 -8.41 10.82 -19.87
C GLU A 246 -8.51 9.31 -19.66
N ALA A 247 -9.71 8.79 -19.37
CA ALA A 247 -9.95 7.36 -19.27
C ALA A 247 -9.93 6.67 -20.63
N TYR A 248 -9.95 7.41 -21.74
CA TYR A 248 -9.79 6.86 -23.07
C TYR A 248 -8.40 6.26 -23.26
N THR A 249 -8.39 5.01 -23.68
CA THR A 249 -7.20 4.25 -24.02
C THR A 249 -7.39 3.57 -25.37
N TYR A 250 -6.33 3.42 -26.16
CA TYR A 250 -6.42 2.67 -27.43
C TYR A 250 -6.11 1.19 -27.24
N LYS A 251 -5.67 0.81 -26.05
CA LYS A 251 -5.39 -0.54 -25.54
C LYS A 251 -5.39 -0.44 -24.01
N PRO A 252 -5.60 -1.55 -23.27
CA PRO A 252 -5.45 -1.53 -21.82
C PRO A 252 -4.12 -0.90 -21.39
N ALA A 253 -4.18 0.02 -20.43
CA ALA A 253 -3.02 0.77 -19.96
C ALA A 253 -2.96 0.76 -18.44
N THR A 254 -1.85 0.30 -17.87
CA THR A 254 -1.56 0.44 -16.44
C THR A 254 -1.00 1.83 -16.18
N ARG A 255 -1.54 2.50 -15.17
CA ARG A 255 -1.19 3.88 -14.80
C ARG A 255 -0.63 3.97 -13.38
N SER A 256 -0.07 2.87 -12.90
CA SER A 256 0.65 2.78 -11.64
C SER A 256 2.11 2.49 -11.90
N PHE A 257 2.98 3.17 -11.16
CA PHE A 257 4.41 2.95 -11.18
C PHE A 257 4.85 2.69 -9.75
N SER A 258 5.49 1.55 -9.50
CA SER A 258 5.93 1.14 -8.17
C SER A 258 7.24 0.36 -8.25
N THR A 259 8.00 0.40 -7.15
CA THR A 259 9.26 -0.34 -7.00
C THR A 259 9.42 -0.80 -5.55
N LEU A 260 10.28 -1.80 -5.33
CA LEU A 260 10.54 -2.39 -4.01
C LEU A 260 11.77 -1.74 -3.38
N LEU A 261 11.60 -1.16 -2.20
CA LEU A 261 12.68 -0.55 -1.41
C LEU A 261 12.86 -1.27 -0.08
N THR A 262 14.12 -1.41 0.32
CA THR A 262 14.51 -1.95 1.62
C THR A 262 14.45 -0.88 2.71
N LYS A 263 14.44 -1.32 3.98
CA LYS A 263 14.50 -0.40 5.13
C LYS A 263 15.82 0.39 5.13
N GLU A 264 16.91 -0.23 4.72
CA GLU A 264 18.23 0.36 4.64
C GLU A 264 18.29 1.52 3.63
N GLU A 265 17.68 1.34 2.45
CA GLU A 265 17.58 2.37 1.42
C GLU A 265 16.74 3.57 1.88
N LEU A 266 15.69 3.30 2.65
CA LEU A 266 14.79 4.34 3.17
C LEU A 266 15.33 5.07 4.40
N GLU A 267 16.44 4.63 5.02
CA GLU A 267 16.86 5.11 6.34
C GLU A 267 17.09 6.64 6.38
N ALA A 268 17.62 7.22 5.30
CA ALA A 268 17.87 8.65 5.19
C ALA A 268 16.59 9.50 5.10
N PHE A 269 15.46 8.89 4.76
CA PHE A 269 14.19 9.57 4.50
C PHE A 269 13.14 9.31 5.58
N LYS A 270 13.43 8.48 6.58
CA LYS A 270 12.48 8.16 7.64
C LYS A 270 12.06 9.40 8.41
N LYS A 271 10.75 9.63 8.47
CA LYS A 271 10.14 10.60 9.38
C LYS A 271 9.96 10.01 10.77
N GLN A 272 9.89 10.90 11.76
CA GLN A 272 9.51 10.50 13.11
C GLN A 272 8.02 10.09 13.11
N SER A 273 7.78 8.78 13.02
CA SER A 273 6.45 8.18 13.02
C SER A 273 6.43 6.94 13.92
N SER A 274 5.31 6.73 14.61
CA SER A 274 5.09 5.52 15.42
C SER A 274 5.10 4.25 14.56
N PHE A 275 4.83 4.37 13.26
CA PHE A 275 4.91 3.28 12.29
C PHE A 275 6.22 2.50 12.38
N TRP A 276 7.36 3.20 12.41
CA TRP A 276 8.69 2.57 12.39
C TRP A 276 8.96 1.73 13.63
N GLU A 277 8.53 2.21 14.80
CA GLU A 277 8.64 1.47 16.06
C GLU A 277 7.74 0.23 16.05
N LEU A 278 6.49 0.38 15.58
CA LEU A 278 5.54 -0.73 15.48
C LEU A 278 6.02 -1.80 14.48
N LEU A 279 6.55 -1.41 13.33
CA LEU A 279 7.07 -2.34 12.34
C LEU A 279 8.29 -3.11 12.87
N GLU A 280 9.18 -2.46 13.60
CA GLU A 280 10.34 -3.10 14.22
C GLU A 280 9.92 -4.13 15.28
N GLN A 281 8.92 -3.80 16.09
CA GLN A 281 8.38 -4.67 17.13
C GLN A 281 7.38 -5.71 16.60
N SER A 282 7.00 -5.65 15.33
CA SER A 282 5.97 -6.52 14.76
C SER A 282 6.46 -7.97 14.61
N GLU A 283 5.65 -8.88 15.14
CA GLU A 283 5.70 -10.32 14.88
C GLU A 283 4.43 -10.69 14.09
N MET A 284 4.58 -11.61 13.12
CA MET A 284 3.46 -12.10 12.31
C MET A 284 2.37 -12.66 13.23
N ALA A 285 1.13 -12.26 12.99
CA ALA A 285 0.00 -12.65 13.83
C ALA A 285 -1.31 -12.61 13.05
N GLY A 286 -2.33 -13.33 13.54
CA GLY A 286 -3.57 -13.52 12.81
C GLY A 286 -3.45 -14.46 11.61
N GLU A 287 -4.58 -14.72 10.96
CA GLU A 287 -4.71 -15.61 9.81
C GLU A 287 -5.41 -14.88 8.66
N VAL A 288 -4.88 -15.02 7.44
CA VAL A 288 -5.52 -14.50 6.22
C VAL A 288 -6.16 -15.66 5.47
N LEU A 289 -7.47 -15.58 5.26
CA LEU A 289 -8.23 -16.60 4.55
C LEU A 289 -8.58 -16.13 3.13
N PRO A 290 -8.51 -17.02 2.12
CA PRO A 290 -8.84 -16.67 0.74
C PRO A 290 -10.34 -16.45 0.58
N CYS A 291 -10.73 -15.78 -0.52
CA CYS A 291 -12.13 -15.69 -0.91
C CYS A 291 -12.62 -17.06 -1.41
N GLU A 292 -13.47 -17.73 -0.62
CA GLU A 292 -13.93 -19.10 -0.91
C GLU A 292 -14.74 -19.19 -2.21
N ASP A 293 -15.57 -18.19 -2.48
CA ASP A 293 -16.48 -18.12 -3.63
C ASP A 293 -16.03 -17.05 -4.65
N LYS A 294 -14.72 -16.91 -4.88
CA LYS A 294 -14.17 -15.90 -5.80
C LYS A 294 -14.69 -16.14 -7.22
N ALA A 295 -15.47 -15.20 -7.74
CA ALA A 295 -15.90 -15.17 -9.13
C ALA A 295 -14.85 -14.47 -10.00
N GLU A 296 -14.75 -14.91 -11.27
CA GLU A 296 -13.88 -14.30 -12.27
C GLU A 296 -14.62 -13.21 -13.04
N ASN A 297 -13.91 -12.13 -13.39
CA ASN A 297 -14.49 -11.08 -14.23
C ASN A 297 -14.53 -11.53 -15.69
N ILE A 298 -15.72 -11.66 -16.27
CA ILE A 298 -15.88 -12.11 -17.66
C ILE A 298 -15.39 -11.09 -18.71
N TRP A 299 -15.15 -9.83 -18.32
CA TRP A 299 -14.64 -8.78 -19.22
C TRP A 299 -13.18 -8.42 -18.99
N LEU A 300 -12.69 -8.56 -17.76
CA LEU A 300 -11.36 -8.08 -17.34
C LEU A 300 -10.53 -9.16 -16.61
N GLY A 301 -11.07 -10.37 -16.41
CA GLY A 301 -10.32 -11.46 -15.77
C GLY A 301 -9.19 -11.95 -16.67
N GLU A 302 -8.30 -12.79 -16.13
CA GLU A 302 -7.07 -13.24 -16.80
C GLU A 302 -7.29 -13.77 -18.24
N ASP A 303 -8.38 -14.53 -18.46
CA ASP A 303 -8.73 -15.13 -19.74
C ASP A 303 -9.72 -14.29 -20.59
N ALA A 304 -9.96 -13.03 -20.22
CA ALA A 304 -10.94 -12.20 -20.91
C ALA A 304 -10.44 -11.76 -22.30
N GLY A 305 -11.35 -11.78 -23.28
CA GLY A 305 -11.01 -11.46 -24.68
C GLY A 305 -10.56 -10.02 -24.93
N VAL A 306 -10.66 -9.11 -23.95
CA VAL A 306 -10.11 -7.75 -24.04
C VAL A 306 -8.59 -7.76 -24.17
N TRP A 307 -7.92 -8.76 -23.57
CA TRP A 307 -6.46 -8.88 -23.56
C TRP A 307 -5.91 -9.36 -24.90
N ASP A 308 -6.71 -10.11 -25.66
CA ASP A 308 -6.35 -10.69 -26.96
C ASP A 308 -6.83 -9.83 -28.16
N PHE A 309 -7.41 -8.66 -27.91
CA PHE A 309 -7.94 -7.83 -28.98
C PHE A 309 -6.80 -7.21 -29.83
N GLU A 310 -6.93 -7.25 -31.16
CA GLU A 310 -5.99 -6.59 -32.07
C GLU A 310 -6.36 -5.09 -32.18
N PHE A 311 -5.55 -4.23 -31.53
CA PHE A 311 -5.68 -2.76 -31.52
C PHE A 311 -4.96 -2.08 -32.69
#